data_AF-A0A7R8WSZ9-F1
#
_entry.id   AF-A0A7R8WSZ9-F1
#
_cell.length_a   1.000
_cell.length_b   1.000
_cell.length_c   1.000
_cell.angle_alpha   90.00
_cell.angle_beta   90.00
_cell.angle_gamma   90.00
#
_symmetry.space_group_name_H-M   'P 1'
#
loop_
_entity.id
_entity.type
_entity.pdbx_description
1 polymer ?
#
loop_
_entity_poly.entity_id
_entity_poly.type
_entity_poly.pdbx_seq_one_letter_code
_entity_poly.pdbx_strand_id
1 'polypeptide(L)'
;MGAARIDYDVSAVVKEKADIVAIVGESALQYLAERYNIELPKKSISKREQEQKKQKEAMFAVSKKVASIYSRSLLGEEYGEAARDYLANRGLSPACIKRFGLGYAPSKDVVGWNYLGAYLSRQECQVALQAGLLVKNERGGEYDRFRDRILFPIHDNRGRICGFGGRILGEGQPKYMNSPESLIFNKGSNLLGLYHLRDSLRKRRMAVVVEGNFDLLTMVDKGYDNVVAPLGTALTSDQVALLKRHVEEVVLLFDGDAAGVRASLRAAPLFLRHRMRAKVALLPTGEDPDTYVRTRGPEAMGDLIENAFELGEFVLDRLVAEHGMSLEGKSRIVEELVPLVDASASN
;
A
#
# COMPACT_ATOMS: atom_id res chain seq x y z
N MET A 1 -1.70 67.98 -1.20
CA MET A 1 -2.74 67.01 -1.59
C MET A 1 -2.13 65.61 -1.52
N GLY A 2 -2.77 64.70 -0.78
CA GLY A 2 -2.16 63.52 -0.16
C GLY A 2 -1.75 62.40 -1.13
N ALA A 3 -0.64 61.74 -0.81
CA ALA A 3 -0.26 60.47 -1.40
C ALA A 3 -1.10 59.35 -0.78
N ALA A 4 -2.01 58.77 -1.56
CA ALA A 4 -2.73 57.57 -1.16
C ALA A 4 -1.76 56.37 -1.19
N ARG A 5 -1.37 55.86 -0.02
CA ARG A 5 -0.80 54.51 0.11
C ARG A 5 -1.92 53.51 -0.09
N ILE A 6 -1.86 52.75 -1.18
CA ILE A 6 -2.68 51.56 -1.36
C ILE A 6 -1.98 50.45 -0.55
N ASP A 7 -2.47 50.20 0.66
CA ASP A 7 -2.16 48.98 1.40
C ASP A 7 -2.83 47.82 0.68
N TYR A 8 -2.06 47.05 -0.09
CA TYR A 8 -2.51 45.75 -0.56
C TYR A 8 -2.53 44.81 0.64
N ASP A 9 -3.72 44.32 1.00
CA ASP A 9 -3.87 43.25 1.97
C ASP A 9 -3.18 41.99 1.42
N VAL A 10 -1.98 41.74 1.94
CA VAL A 10 -1.13 40.61 1.55
C VAL A 10 -1.87 39.28 1.72
N SER A 11 -2.85 39.21 2.63
CA SER A 11 -3.65 38.00 2.84
C SER A 11 -4.60 37.71 1.68
N ALA A 12 -5.17 38.73 1.04
CA ALA A 12 -6.06 38.58 -0.12
C ALA A 12 -5.31 38.08 -1.35
N VAL A 13 -4.11 38.62 -1.62
CA VAL A 13 -3.25 38.20 -2.74
C VAL A 13 -2.72 36.77 -2.55
N VAL A 14 -2.45 36.37 -1.31
CA VAL A 14 -2.02 34.99 -0.98
C VAL A 14 -3.17 33.99 -1.19
N LYS A 15 -4.41 34.38 -0.86
CA LYS A 15 -5.61 33.55 -1.04
C LYS A 15 -5.94 33.34 -2.52
N GLU A 16 -5.93 34.41 -3.30
CA GLU A 16 -6.17 34.39 -4.76
C GLU A 16 -5.12 33.54 -5.51
N LYS A 17 -3.85 33.58 -5.07
CA LYS A 17 -2.79 32.70 -5.59
C LYS A 17 -2.98 31.23 -5.23
N ALA A 18 -3.45 30.93 -4.02
CA ALA A 18 -3.73 29.56 -3.60
C ALA A 18 -4.87 28.95 -4.43
N ASP A 19 -5.90 29.75 -4.71
CA ASP A 19 -7.06 29.32 -5.51
C ASP A 19 -6.68 29.07 -6.98
N ILE A 20 -5.85 29.92 -7.59
CA ILE A 20 -5.37 29.70 -8.98
C ILE A 20 -4.49 28.45 -9.09
N VAL A 21 -3.61 28.20 -8.11
CA VAL A 21 -2.77 27.00 -8.09
C VAL A 21 -3.60 25.73 -7.85
N ALA A 22 -4.65 25.82 -7.03
CA ALA A 22 -5.57 24.71 -6.80
C ALA A 22 -6.40 24.35 -8.04
N ILE A 23 -6.74 25.34 -8.88
CA ILE A 23 -7.54 25.15 -10.10
C ILE A 23 -6.68 24.63 -11.27
N VAL A 24 -5.46 25.17 -11.44
CA VAL A 24 -4.64 24.92 -12.64
C VAL A 24 -3.62 23.78 -12.40
N GLY A 25 -3.20 23.56 -11.16
CA GLY A 25 -2.13 22.62 -10.82
C GLY A 25 -0.74 23.16 -11.14
N GLU A 26 0.26 22.87 -10.30
CA GLU A 26 1.63 23.46 -10.42
C GLU A 26 2.27 23.18 -11.79
N SER A 27 2.00 22.02 -12.41
CA SER A 27 2.56 21.66 -13.72
C SER A 27 1.97 22.46 -14.89
N ALA A 28 0.66 22.77 -14.88
CA ALA A 28 0.07 23.58 -15.94
C ALA A 28 0.35 25.08 -15.73
N LEU A 29 0.52 25.52 -14.48
CA LEU A 29 0.99 26.87 -14.17
C LEU A 29 2.42 27.11 -14.70
N GLN A 30 3.31 26.12 -14.53
CA GLN A 30 4.67 26.15 -15.10
C GLN A 30 4.65 26.18 -16.63
N TYR A 31 3.82 25.36 -17.27
CA TYR A 31 3.67 25.36 -18.73
C TYR A 31 3.17 26.70 -19.29
N LEU A 32 2.18 27.32 -18.64
CA LEU A 32 1.68 28.65 -19.03
C LEU A 32 2.73 29.74 -18.82
N ALA A 33 3.46 29.69 -17.70
CA ALA A 33 4.53 30.63 -17.41
C ALA A 33 5.65 30.60 -18.46
N GLU A 34 6.08 29.41 -18.88
CA GLU A 34 7.07 29.26 -19.97
C GLU A 34 6.51 29.75 -21.30
N ARG A 35 5.26 29.42 -21.63
CA ARG A 35 4.61 29.82 -22.90
C ARG A 35 4.46 31.34 -23.04
N TYR A 36 4.21 32.04 -21.95
CA TYR A 36 4.04 33.50 -21.92
C TYR A 36 5.27 34.24 -21.41
N ASN A 37 6.39 33.54 -21.19
CA ASN A 37 7.66 34.07 -20.72
C ASN A 37 7.53 34.88 -19.40
N ILE A 38 6.66 34.39 -18.50
CA ILE A 38 6.42 34.95 -17.17
C ILE A 38 7.31 34.22 -16.18
N GLU A 39 8.20 34.93 -15.49
CA GLU A 39 8.98 34.34 -14.40
C GLU A 39 8.08 34.05 -13.19
N LEU A 40 7.84 32.77 -12.91
CA LEU A 40 7.19 32.39 -11.66
C LEU A 40 8.15 32.61 -10.49
N PRO A 41 7.70 33.24 -9.38
CA PRO A 41 8.51 33.32 -8.18
C PRO A 41 8.83 31.90 -7.70
N LYS A 42 10.11 31.52 -7.78
CA LYS A 42 10.59 30.25 -7.23
C LYS A 42 10.26 30.27 -5.74
N LYS A 43 9.38 29.37 -5.27
CA LYS A 43 9.21 29.13 -3.83
C LYS A 43 10.62 28.97 -3.24
N SER A 44 11.01 29.85 -2.32
CA SER A 44 12.23 29.68 -1.55
C SER A 44 12.00 28.46 -0.66
N ILE A 45 12.35 27.28 -1.15
CA ILE A 45 12.30 26.06 -0.38
C ILE A 45 13.13 26.32 0.87
N SER A 46 12.52 26.20 2.04
CA SER A 46 13.22 26.49 3.30
C SER A 46 14.43 25.56 3.43
N LYS A 47 15.49 25.98 4.15
CA LYS A 47 16.64 25.10 4.43
C LYS A 47 16.20 23.74 5.02
N ARG A 48 15.12 23.75 5.83
CA ARG A 48 14.51 22.56 6.42
C ARG A 48 13.89 21.63 5.37
N GLU A 49 13.15 22.17 4.42
CA GLU A 49 12.55 21.38 3.33
C GLU A 49 13.61 20.81 2.38
N GLN A 50 14.67 21.57 2.11
CA GLN A 50 15.81 21.09 1.32
C GLN A 50 16.52 19.91 2.01
N GLU A 51 16.77 20.03 3.32
CA GLU A 51 17.39 18.95 4.09
C GLU A 51 16.49 17.71 4.15
N GLN A 52 15.19 17.89 4.37
CA GLN A 52 14.25 16.77 4.36
C GLN A 52 14.18 16.07 2.99
N LYS A 53 14.23 16.84 1.89
CA LYS A 53 14.28 16.29 0.53
C LYS A 53 15.55 15.45 0.33
N LYS A 54 16.71 15.99 0.70
CA LYS A 54 18.00 15.28 0.63
C LYS A 54 17.99 14.00 1.46
N GLN A 55 17.41 14.05 2.66
CA GLN A 55 17.25 12.88 3.53
C GLN A 55 16.37 11.81 2.87
N LYS A 56 15.21 12.20 2.31
CA LYS A 56 14.34 11.26 1.58
C LYS A 56 15.06 10.63 0.38
N GLU A 57 15.77 11.42 -0.41
CA GLU A 57 16.55 10.93 -1.56
C GLU A 57 17.61 9.91 -1.13
N ALA A 58 18.34 10.18 -0.04
CA ALA A 58 19.28 9.23 0.53
C ALA A 58 18.59 7.94 0.98
N MET A 59 17.44 8.02 1.66
CA MET A 59 16.69 6.84 2.10
C MET A 59 16.17 6.00 0.92
N PHE A 60 15.68 6.62 -0.15
CA PHE A 60 15.29 5.91 -1.37
C PHE A 60 16.48 5.21 -2.03
N ALA A 61 17.63 5.88 -2.11
CA ALA A 61 18.85 5.30 -2.69
C ALA A 61 19.32 4.07 -1.90
N VAL A 62 19.37 4.17 -0.56
CA VAL A 62 19.73 3.05 0.32
C VAL A 62 18.71 1.93 0.23
N SER A 63 17.41 2.22 0.23
CA SER A 63 16.36 1.20 0.11
C SER A 63 16.47 0.43 -1.22
N LYS A 64 16.77 1.12 -2.33
CA LYS A 64 17.03 0.48 -3.63
C LYS A 64 18.26 -0.42 -3.60
N LYS A 65 19.35 0.03 -2.98
CA LYS A 65 20.58 -0.76 -2.82
C LYS A 65 20.31 -2.02 -1.98
N VAL A 66 19.61 -1.88 -0.86
CA VAL A 66 19.21 -2.98 0.03
C VAL A 66 18.29 -3.99 -0.68
N ALA A 67 17.32 -3.52 -1.48
CA ALA A 67 16.50 -4.41 -2.29
C ALA A 67 17.34 -5.24 -3.29
N SER A 68 18.35 -4.62 -3.89
CA SER A 68 19.26 -5.31 -4.82
C SER A 68 20.12 -6.36 -4.10
N ILE A 69 20.58 -6.07 -2.89
CA ILE A 69 21.31 -7.02 -2.03
C ILE A 69 20.43 -8.23 -1.71
N TYR A 70 19.20 -8.00 -1.24
CA TYR A 70 18.29 -9.09 -0.91
C TYR A 70 17.79 -9.89 -2.12
N SER A 71 17.64 -9.24 -3.29
CA SER A 71 17.33 -9.93 -4.53
C SER A 71 18.47 -10.85 -4.96
N ARG A 72 19.73 -10.39 -4.84
CA ARG A 72 20.91 -11.24 -5.06
C ARG A 72 20.97 -12.41 -4.08
N SER A 73 20.73 -12.14 -2.79
CA SER A 73 20.64 -13.18 -1.75
C SER A 73 19.62 -14.27 -2.11
N LEU A 74 18.45 -13.89 -2.63
CA LEU A 74 17.43 -14.86 -3.06
C LEU A 74 17.87 -15.67 -4.29
N LEU A 75 18.40 -15.00 -5.32
CA LEU A 75 18.54 -15.59 -6.65
C LEU A 75 19.93 -16.17 -6.95
N GLY A 76 20.97 -15.69 -6.29
CA GLY A 76 22.37 -15.97 -6.64
C GLY A 76 23.16 -16.73 -5.59
N GLU A 77 22.67 -16.81 -4.36
CA GLU A 77 23.41 -17.39 -3.24
C GLU A 77 22.87 -18.78 -2.88
N GLU A 78 23.76 -19.66 -2.41
CA GLU A 78 23.43 -21.05 -2.00
C GLU A 78 22.43 -21.06 -0.85
N TYR A 79 22.64 -20.22 0.16
CA TYR A 79 21.73 -20.07 1.30
C TYR A 79 20.35 -19.48 0.91
N GLY A 80 20.17 -19.00 -0.31
CA GLY A 80 18.87 -18.60 -0.85
C GLY A 80 18.01 -19.78 -1.33
N GLU A 81 18.54 -21.00 -1.41
CA GLU A 81 17.86 -22.18 -1.96
C GLU A 81 16.55 -22.50 -1.24
N ALA A 82 16.57 -22.59 0.10
CA ALA A 82 15.37 -22.85 0.89
C ALA A 82 14.27 -21.80 0.66
N ALA A 83 14.65 -20.53 0.44
CA ALA A 83 13.69 -19.47 0.13
C ALA A 83 13.11 -19.62 -1.29
N ARG A 84 13.91 -20.04 -2.27
CA ARG A 84 13.44 -20.34 -3.63
C ARG A 84 12.50 -21.53 -3.63
N ASP A 85 12.84 -22.60 -2.92
CA ASP A 85 12.00 -23.80 -2.79
C ASP A 85 10.66 -23.48 -2.13
N TYR A 86 10.67 -22.65 -1.08
CA TYR A 86 9.44 -22.17 -0.45
C TYR A 86 8.54 -21.41 -1.44
N LEU A 87 9.11 -20.49 -2.23
CA LEU A 87 8.36 -19.73 -3.24
C LEU A 87 7.84 -20.64 -4.35
N ALA A 88 8.62 -21.63 -4.79
CA ALA A 88 8.22 -22.61 -5.79
C ALA A 88 7.08 -23.51 -5.29
N ASN A 89 7.16 -23.98 -4.04
CA ASN A 89 6.10 -24.76 -3.38
C ASN A 89 4.81 -23.95 -3.18
N ARG A 90 4.93 -22.62 -3.04
CA ARG A 90 3.79 -21.69 -3.09
C ARG A 90 3.23 -21.48 -4.49
N GLY A 91 3.89 -21.99 -5.53
CA GLY A 91 3.45 -21.91 -6.92
C GLY A 91 3.76 -20.58 -7.59
N LEU A 92 4.73 -19.81 -7.08
CA LEU A 92 5.13 -18.54 -7.69
C LEU A 92 6.15 -18.74 -8.80
N SER A 93 5.87 -18.19 -9.98
CA SER A 93 6.81 -18.26 -11.10
C SER A 93 8.03 -17.34 -10.91
N PRO A 94 9.17 -17.66 -11.55
CA PRO A 94 10.33 -16.77 -11.61
C PRO A 94 9.99 -15.38 -12.19
N ALA A 95 9.02 -15.31 -13.11
CA ALA A 95 8.54 -14.05 -13.68
C ALA A 95 7.84 -13.19 -12.62
N CYS A 96 7.00 -13.78 -11.76
CA CYS A 96 6.37 -13.09 -10.64
C CYS A 96 7.41 -12.61 -9.61
N ILE A 97 8.35 -13.49 -9.22
CA ILE A 97 9.47 -13.16 -8.32
C ILE A 97 10.24 -11.94 -8.83
N LYS A 98 10.58 -11.93 -10.13
CA LYS A 98 11.30 -10.82 -10.77
C LYS A 98 10.45 -9.55 -10.89
N ARG A 99 9.18 -9.68 -11.27
CA ARG A 99 8.24 -8.55 -11.46
C ARG A 99 8.07 -7.75 -10.18
N PHE A 100 7.96 -8.42 -9.03
CA PHE A 100 7.80 -7.79 -7.71
C PHE A 100 9.14 -7.53 -7.01
N GLY A 101 10.26 -7.93 -7.61
CA GLY A 101 11.59 -7.72 -7.07
C GLY A 101 11.80 -8.42 -5.72
N LEU A 102 11.22 -9.62 -5.52
CA LEU A 102 11.33 -10.32 -4.25
C LEU A 102 12.80 -10.58 -3.89
N GLY A 103 13.06 -10.60 -2.58
CA GLY A 103 14.39 -10.87 -2.04
C GLY A 103 14.33 -11.80 -0.83
N TYR A 104 15.50 -12.16 -0.32
CA TYR A 104 15.64 -12.96 0.88
C TYR A 104 16.60 -12.28 1.84
N ALA A 105 16.12 -12.00 3.06
CA ALA A 105 16.96 -11.62 4.18
C ALA A 105 17.47 -12.92 4.84
N PRO A 106 18.77 -13.25 4.71
CA PRO A 106 19.32 -14.50 5.21
C PRO A 106 19.22 -14.64 6.73
N SER A 107 19.27 -15.89 7.21
CA SER A 107 19.30 -16.16 8.65
C SER A 107 20.59 -15.63 9.28
N LYS A 108 20.45 -15.10 10.51
CA LYS A 108 21.59 -14.70 11.35
C LYS A 108 22.57 -15.84 11.62
N ASP A 109 22.11 -17.09 11.53
CA ASP A 109 22.93 -18.26 11.81
C ASP A 109 23.87 -18.58 10.64
N VAL A 110 23.56 -18.04 9.45
CA VAL A 110 24.38 -18.20 8.23
C VAL A 110 25.32 -17.00 8.04
N VAL A 111 24.81 -15.78 8.22
CA VAL A 111 25.54 -14.55 7.85
C VAL A 111 25.82 -13.59 9.01
N GLY A 112 25.46 -13.99 10.23
CA GLY A 112 25.56 -13.14 11.42
C GLY A 112 24.45 -12.09 11.52
N TRP A 113 24.54 -11.25 12.53
CA TRP A 113 23.48 -10.27 12.87
C TRP A 113 23.51 -8.99 12.04
N ASN A 114 24.60 -8.70 11.32
CA ASN A 114 24.81 -7.43 10.61
C ASN A 114 25.23 -7.67 9.16
N TYR A 115 24.39 -8.38 8.40
CA TYR A 115 24.68 -8.74 7.02
C TYR A 115 24.70 -7.51 6.11
N LEU A 116 23.74 -6.59 6.26
CA LEU A 116 23.75 -5.33 5.52
C LEU A 116 24.99 -4.48 5.79
N GLY A 117 25.54 -4.53 7.00
CA GLY A 117 26.76 -3.80 7.38
C GLY A 117 27.98 -4.16 6.53
N ALA A 118 28.03 -5.34 5.91
CA ALA A 118 29.10 -5.72 5.00
C ALA A 118 29.01 -5.04 3.61
N TYR A 119 27.83 -4.53 3.24
CA TYR A 119 27.56 -3.97 1.91
C TYR A 119 27.29 -2.45 1.92
N LEU A 120 27.07 -1.89 3.10
CA LEU A 120 26.74 -0.48 3.30
C LEU A 120 27.95 0.26 3.89
N SER A 121 28.22 1.46 3.37
CA SER A 121 29.13 2.40 4.01
C SER A 121 28.56 2.90 5.33
N ARG A 122 29.42 3.42 6.22
CA ARG A 122 29.00 3.97 7.52
C ARG A 122 27.88 5.01 7.40
N GLN A 123 27.93 5.86 6.37
CA GLN A 123 26.88 6.85 6.11
C GLN A 123 25.57 6.19 5.66
N GLU A 124 25.64 5.19 4.78
CA GLU A 124 24.47 4.43 4.36
C GLU A 124 23.85 3.65 5.52
N CYS A 125 24.64 3.12 6.47
CA CYS A 125 24.10 2.48 7.68
C CYS A 125 23.27 3.46 8.54
N GLN A 126 23.72 4.71 8.70
CA GLN A 126 22.93 5.72 9.41
C GLN A 126 21.61 6.04 8.70
N VAL A 127 21.61 6.06 7.37
CA VAL A 127 20.39 6.23 6.57
C VAL A 127 19.50 4.98 6.65
N ALA A 128 20.09 3.78 6.67
CA ALA A 128 19.38 2.51 6.80
C ALA A 128 18.68 2.39 8.17
N LEU A 129 19.30 2.91 9.24
CA LEU A 129 18.66 3.05 10.55
C LEU A 129 17.43 3.96 10.48
N GLN A 130 17.54 5.12 9.83
CA GLN A 130 16.42 6.06 9.66
C GLN A 130 15.29 5.47 8.79
N ALA A 131 15.63 4.65 7.80
CA ALA A 131 14.68 3.91 6.97
C ALA A 131 14.12 2.66 7.66
N GLY A 132 14.59 2.34 8.87
CA GLY A 132 14.15 1.18 9.63
C GLY A 132 14.64 -0.17 9.09
N LEU A 133 15.71 -0.19 8.28
CA LEU A 133 16.32 -1.40 7.74
C LEU A 133 17.36 -2.01 8.69
N LEU A 134 17.98 -1.17 9.51
CA LEU A 134 18.84 -1.55 10.64
C LEU A 134 18.17 -1.19 11.97
N VAL A 135 18.67 -1.79 13.05
CA VAL A 135 18.28 -1.49 14.43
C VAL A 135 19.54 -1.25 15.27
N LYS A 136 19.55 -0.22 16.11
CA LYS A 136 20.60 -0.02 17.11
C LYS A 136 20.40 -0.99 18.27
N ASN A 137 21.48 -1.61 18.74
CA ASN A 137 21.49 -2.35 19.98
C ASN A 137 21.82 -1.42 21.16
N GLU A 138 21.54 -1.87 22.38
CA GLU A 138 21.77 -1.10 23.62
C GLU A 138 23.25 -0.80 23.89
N ARG A 139 24.15 -1.59 23.30
CA ARG A 139 25.61 -1.47 23.46
C ARG A 139 26.27 -0.62 22.36
N GLY A 140 25.49 0.07 21.52
CA GLY A 140 25.97 0.99 20.49
C GLY A 140 26.32 0.36 19.13
N GLY A 141 26.15 -0.95 18.96
CA GLY A 141 26.23 -1.63 17.66
C GLY A 141 24.91 -1.62 16.88
N GLU A 142 24.92 -2.17 15.67
CA GLU A 142 23.78 -2.21 14.76
C GLU A 142 23.54 -3.64 14.27
N TYR A 143 22.29 -4.00 13.98
CA TYR A 143 21.91 -5.29 13.42
C TYR A 143 20.76 -5.18 12.43
N ASP A 144 20.66 -6.15 11.52
CA ASP A 144 19.67 -6.18 10.45
C ASP A 144 18.26 -6.33 11.02
N ARG A 145 17.30 -5.51 10.59
CA ARG A 145 15.90 -5.65 11.05
C ARG A 145 15.28 -6.96 10.57
N PHE A 146 15.44 -7.25 9.29
CA PHE A 146 14.87 -8.43 8.64
C PHE A 146 15.92 -9.54 8.65
N ARG A 147 15.53 -10.73 9.11
CA ARG A 147 16.39 -11.90 9.22
C ARG A 147 15.53 -13.14 9.01
N ASP A 148 16.06 -14.09 8.27
CA ASP A 148 15.36 -15.31 7.82
C ASP A 148 13.97 -15.05 7.22
N ARG A 149 13.88 -14.09 6.27
CA ARG A 149 12.61 -13.64 5.70
C ARG A 149 12.65 -13.52 4.19
N ILE A 150 11.61 -14.01 3.52
CA ILE A 150 11.27 -13.57 2.17
C ILE A 150 10.80 -12.12 2.26
N LEU A 151 11.38 -11.23 1.46
CA LEU A 151 11.09 -9.81 1.44
C LEU A 151 10.30 -9.40 0.19
N PHE A 152 9.32 -8.54 0.44
CA PHE A 152 8.43 -7.93 -0.53
C PHE A 152 8.73 -6.42 -0.56
N PRO A 153 9.49 -5.90 -1.53
CA PRO A 153 9.73 -4.47 -1.63
C PRO A 153 8.43 -3.70 -1.87
N ILE A 154 8.19 -2.69 -1.03
CA ILE A 154 7.02 -1.83 -1.12
C ILE A 154 7.43 -0.58 -1.89
N HIS A 155 6.65 -0.25 -2.92
CA HIS A 155 6.92 0.86 -3.82
C HIS A 155 5.93 2.00 -3.55
N ASP A 156 6.43 3.23 -3.58
CA ASP A 156 5.56 4.40 -3.61
C ASP A 156 4.88 4.55 -4.99
N ASN A 157 4.00 5.54 -5.12
CA ASN A 157 3.27 5.81 -6.37
C ASN A 157 4.18 6.16 -7.57
N ARG A 158 5.47 6.47 -7.32
CA ARG A 158 6.48 6.77 -8.33
C ARG A 158 7.37 5.57 -8.65
N GLY A 159 7.19 4.43 -7.98
CA GLY A 159 8.01 3.25 -8.18
C GLY A 159 9.31 3.26 -7.40
N ARG A 160 9.44 4.10 -6.38
CA ARG A 160 10.62 4.09 -5.51
C ARG A 160 10.36 3.18 -4.34
N ILE A 161 11.32 2.32 -4.02
CA ILE A 161 11.21 1.41 -2.87
C ILE A 161 11.24 2.24 -1.59
N CYS A 162 10.14 2.24 -0.86
CA CYS A 162 9.95 2.99 0.36
C CYS A 162 10.09 2.15 1.63
N GLY A 163 9.83 0.85 1.54
CA GLY A 163 9.91 -0.07 2.67
C GLY A 163 9.86 -1.52 2.21
N PHE A 164 9.77 -2.43 3.17
CA PHE A 164 9.69 -3.86 2.91
C PHE A 164 8.65 -4.51 3.79
N GLY A 165 7.90 -5.47 3.23
CA GLY A 165 7.25 -6.51 3.99
C GLY A 165 8.12 -7.76 4.04
N GLY A 166 7.94 -8.60 5.05
CA GLY A 166 8.79 -9.77 5.26
C GLY A 166 8.06 -10.95 5.91
N ARG A 167 8.06 -12.11 5.25
CA ARG A 167 7.53 -13.38 5.76
C ARG A 167 8.67 -14.24 6.29
N ILE A 168 8.61 -14.66 7.56
CA ILE A 168 9.62 -15.59 8.11
C ILE A 168 9.54 -16.95 7.42
N LEU A 169 10.70 -17.53 7.09
CA LEU A 169 10.79 -18.84 6.44
C LEU A 169 10.71 -19.97 7.47
N GLY A 170 11.52 -19.88 8.53
CA GLY A 170 11.54 -20.83 9.63
C GLY A 170 10.57 -20.50 10.78
N GLU A 171 10.92 -20.97 11.97
CA GLU A 171 10.17 -20.73 13.19
C GLU A 171 10.43 -19.33 13.76
N GLY A 172 9.39 -18.75 14.37
CA GLY A 172 9.50 -17.48 15.07
C GLY A 172 8.30 -16.56 14.84
N GLN A 173 8.30 -15.45 15.57
CA GLN A 173 7.25 -14.43 15.50
C GLN A 173 7.85 -13.03 15.32
N PRO A 174 7.11 -12.11 14.67
CA PRO A 174 5.83 -12.34 13.99
C PRO A 174 6.01 -13.05 12.64
N LYS A 175 4.99 -13.81 12.21
CA LYS A 175 4.97 -14.46 10.87
C LYS A 175 5.25 -13.47 9.74
N TYR A 176 4.60 -12.31 9.79
CA TYR A 176 4.80 -11.18 8.87
C TYR A 176 5.32 -9.96 9.63
N MET A 177 6.23 -9.21 9.00
CA MET A 177 6.80 -7.98 9.54
C MET A 177 6.92 -6.95 8.42
N ASN A 178 6.48 -5.72 8.67
CA ASN A 178 6.69 -4.60 7.76
C ASN A 178 7.73 -3.64 8.34
N SER A 179 8.39 -2.87 7.46
CA SER A 179 9.19 -1.71 7.87
C SER A 179 8.40 -0.81 8.84
N PRO A 180 9.06 -0.16 9.82
CA PRO A 180 8.41 0.86 10.63
C PRO A 180 8.10 2.11 9.78
N GLU A 181 7.21 2.95 10.26
CA GLU A 181 6.94 4.27 9.67
C GLU A 181 8.25 5.08 9.54
N SER A 182 8.40 5.82 8.44
CA SER A 182 9.57 6.65 8.18
C SER A 182 9.23 7.84 7.28
N LEU A 183 10.20 8.71 6.98
CA LEU A 183 9.98 9.85 6.08
C LEU A 183 9.57 9.45 4.65
N ILE A 184 9.86 8.22 4.24
CA ILE A 184 9.53 7.71 2.91
C ILE A 184 8.45 6.63 2.92
N PHE A 185 8.09 6.10 4.09
CA PHE A 185 7.16 4.97 4.21
C PHE A 185 6.05 5.23 5.21
N ASN A 186 4.82 5.03 4.74
CA ASN A 186 3.65 5.03 5.59
C ASN A 186 2.70 3.89 5.19
N LYS A 187 2.44 2.97 6.12
CA LYS A 187 1.64 1.76 5.84
C LYS A 187 0.23 2.11 5.40
N GLY A 188 -0.38 3.08 6.07
CA GLY A 188 -1.76 3.50 5.86
C GLY A 188 -2.00 4.25 4.55
N SER A 189 -0.97 4.55 3.74
CA SER A 189 -1.10 5.28 2.48
C SER A 189 -0.41 4.61 1.30
N ASN A 190 0.09 3.38 1.50
CA ASN A 190 0.69 2.56 0.44
C ASN A 190 -0.04 1.22 0.35
N LEU A 191 -0.05 0.64 -0.84
CA LEU A 191 -0.62 -0.67 -1.13
C LEU A 191 0.42 -1.51 -1.87
N LEU A 192 0.56 -2.78 -1.49
CA LEU A 192 1.35 -3.71 -2.26
C LEU A 192 0.66 -3.94 -3.63
N GLY A 193 1.46 -4.13 -4.67
CA GLY A 193 0.98 -4.38 -6.04
C GLY A 193 0.56 -3.14 -6.82
N LEU A 194 0.13 -2.05 -6.16
CA LEU A 194 -0.39 -0.86 -6.84
C LEU A 194 0.55 -0.33 -7.93
N TYR A 195 1.84 -0.17 -7.63
CA TYR A 195 2.81 0.32 -8.63
C TYR A 195 3.00 -0.67 -9.78
N HIS A 196 3.23 -1.95 -9.48
CA HIS A 196 3.51 -3.01 -10.46
C HIS A 196 2.34 -3.29 -11.41
N LEU A 197 1.12 -3.00 -10.95
CA LEU A 197 -0.14 -3.33 -11.61
C LEU A 197 -0.92 -2.09 -12.05
N ARG A 198 -0.34 -0.89 -11.88
CA ARG A 198 -1.02 0.41 -12.07
C ARG A 198 -1.69 0.54 -13.43
N ASP A 199 -1.01 0.08 -14.48
CA ASP A 199 -1.50 0.25 -15.85
C ASP A 199 -2.65 -0.74 -16.13
N SER A 200 -2.56 -1.96 -15.62
CA SER A 200 -3.64 -2.96 -15.65
C SER A 200 -4.86 -2.54 -14.83
N LEU A 201 -4.65 -1.99 -13.63
CA LEU A 201 -5.70 -1.39 -12.79
C LEU A 201 -6.48 -0.33 -13.57
N ARG A 202 -5.77 0.62 -14.20
CA ARG A 202 -6.40 1.68 -15.02
C ARG A 202 -7.13 1.12 -16.24
N LYS A 203 -6.54 0.13 -16.92
CA LYS A 203 -7.16 -0.49 -18.10
C LYS A 203 -8.46 -1.20 -17.75
N ARG A 204 -8.50 -1.93 -16.63
CA ARG A 204 -9.69 -2.65 -16.16
C ARG A 204 -10.70 -1.75 -15.44
N ARG A 205 -10.27 -0.59 -14.95
CA ARG A 205 -11.06 0.33 -14.10
C ARG A 205 -11.60 -0.31 -12.81
N MET A 206 -11.02 -1.44 -12.41
CA MET A 206 -11.41 -2.22 -11.23
C MET A 206 -10.17 -2.75 -10.52
N ALA A 207 -10.14 -2.64 -9.19
CA ALA A 207 -9.13 -3.29 -8.35
C ALA A 207 -9.75 -4.41 -7.51
N VAL A 208 -9.03 -5.51 -7.32
CA VAL A 208 -9.35 -6.53 -6.32
C VAL A 208 -8.46 -6.29 -5.10
N VAL A 209 -9.05 -6.13 -3.92
CA VAL A 209 -8.30 -5.94 -2.67
C VAL A 209 -8.32 -7.25 -1.89
N VAL A 210 -7.14 -7.81 -1.64
CA VAL A 210 -6.93 -9.01 -0.82
C VAL A 210 -6.23 -8.66 0.49
N GLU A 211 -6.16 -9.60 1.45
CA GLU A 211 -5.56 -9.34 2.76
C GLU A 211 -4.03 -9.44 2.76
N GLY A 212 -3.48 -10.44 2.07
CA GLY A 212 -2.10 -10.86 2.20
C GLY A 212 -1.23 -10.65 0.96
N ASN A 213 0.08 -10.70 1.20
CA ASN A 213 1.08 -10.62 0.13
C ASN A 213 1.02 -11.84 -0.81
N PHE A 214 0.80 -13.04 -0.27
CA PHE A 214 0.76 -14.26 -1.07
C PHE A 214 -0.53 -14.36 -1.87
N ASP A 215 -1.68 -13.99 -1.30
CA ASP A 215 -2.94 -13.83 -2.03
C ASP A 215 -2.74 -13.01 -3.30
N LEU A 216 -2.10 -11.84 -3.16
CA LEU A 216 -1.79 -10.96 -4.28
C LEU A 216 -0.87 -11.63 -5.30
N LEU A 217 0.26 -12.18 -4.85
CA LEU A 217 1.27 -12.74 -5.76
C LEU A 217 0.75 -13.97 -6.51
N THR A 218 0.04 -14.86 -5.83
CA THR A 218 -0.55 -16.05 -6.42
C THR A 218 -1.62 -15.65 -7.43
N MET A 219 -2.52 -14.73 -7.08
CA MET A 219 -3.53 -14.24 -8.03
C MET A 219 -2.88 -13.63 -9.28
N VAL A 220 -1.83 -12.83 -9.12
CA VAL A 220 -1.09 -12.26 -10.26
C VAL A 220 -0.43 -13.32 -11.12
N ASP A 221 0.16 -14.35 -10.50
CA ASP A 221 0.76 -15.48 -11.22
C ASP A 221 -0.29 -16.28 -12.01
N LYS A 222 -1.54 -16.31 -11.54
CA LYS A 222 -2.70 -16.91 -12.21
C LYS A 222 -3.40 -15.97 -13.19
N GLY A 223 -2.84 -14.79 -13.47
CA GLY A 223 -3.33 -13.87 -14.51
C GLY A 223 -4.21 -12.72 -14.03
N TYR A 224 -4.42 -12.56 -12.72
CA TYR A 224 -5.11 -11.40 -12.17
C TYR A 224 -4.15 -10.23 -11.97
N ASP A 225 -4.09 -9.35 -12.95
CA ASP A 225 -3.17 -8.21 -12.98
C ASP A 225 -3.76 -6.92 -12.39
N ASN A 226 -4.83 -7.01 -11.59
CA ASN A 226 -5.48 -5.87 -10.93
C ASN A 226 -5.71 -6.08 -9.43
N VAL A 227 -4.80 -6.79 -8.76
CA VAL A 227 -4.89 -7.11 -7.32
C VAL A 227 -4.01 -6.19 -6.48
N VAL A 228 -4.48 -5.74 -5.32
CA VAL A 228 -3.71 -4.95 -4.36
C VAL A 228 -3.91 -5.49 -2.94
N ALA A 229 -2.95 -5.25 -2.05
CA ALA A 229 -3.03 -5.70 -0.66
C ALA A 229 -2.61 -4.59 0.32
N PRO A 230 -3.35 -4.38 1.43
CA PRO A 230 -2.89 -3.58 2.56
C PRO A 230 -1.62 -4.14 3.19
N LEU A 231 -0.88 -3.27 3.88
CA LEU A 231 0.44 -3.61 4.43
C LEU A 231 0.34 -4.08 5.88
N GLY A 232 -0.35 -5.19 6.10
CA GLY A 232 -0.52 -5.83 7.41
C GLY A 232 -1.40 -5.03 8.38
N THR A 233 -2.34 -4.26 7.86
CA THR A 233 -3.33 -3.48 8.62
C THR A 233 -4.70 -3.62 7.95
N ALA A 234 -5.77 -3.26 8.66
CA ALA A 234 -7.05 -3.02 8.00
C ALA A 234 -6.90 -1.95 6.90
N LEU A 235 -7.74 -2.05 5.87
CA LEU A 235 -7.82 -1.06 4.80
C LEU A 235 -8.10 0.32 5.38
N THR A 236 -7.42 1.35 4.88
CA THR A 236 -7.54 2.73 5.39
C THR A 236 -8.26 3.65 4.42
N SER A 237 -8.75 4.78 4.93
CA SER A 237 -9.31 5.86 4.10
C SER A 237 -8.32 6.36 3.05
N ASP A 238 -7.04 6.52 3.39
CA ASP A 238 -6.02 7.01 2.46
C ASP A 238 -5.71 6.00 1.36
N GLN A 239 -5.78 4.70 1.64
CA GLN A 239 -5.65 3.65 0.64
C GLN A 239 -6.86 3.63 -0.32
N VAL A 240 -8.08 3.84 0.19
CA VAL A 240 -9.27 3.98 -0.67
C VAL A 240 -9.15 5.24 -1.55
N ALA A 241 -8.75 6.37 -0.97
CA ALA A 241 -8.50 7.61 -1.72
C ALA A 241 -7.42 7.43 -2.79
N LEU A 242 -6.40 6.62 -2.51
CA LEU A 242 -5.36 6.26 -3.46
C LEU A 242 -5.92 5.41 -4.61
N LEU A 243 -6.69 4.36 -4.31
CA LEU A 243 -7.31 3.50 -5.31
C LEU A 243 -8.25 4.27 -6.25
N LYS A 244 -9.02 5.22 -5.71
CA LYS A 244 -9.92 6.08 -6.49
C LYS A 244 -9.21 6.89 -7.58
N ARG A 245 -7.89 7.11 -7.48
CA ARG A 245 -7.08 7.77 -8.53
C ARG A 245 -6.74 6.85 -9.70
N HIS A 246 -6.99 5.55 -9.57
CA HIS A 246 -6.59 4.52 -10.53
C HIS A 246 -7.78 3.73 -11.08
N VAL A 247 -8.82 3.51 -10.28
CA VAL A 247 -9.96 2.67 -10.62
C VAL A 247 -11.28 3.31 -10.17
N GLU A 248 -12.39 2.81 -10.70
CA GLU A 248 -13.74 3.30 -10.37
C GLU A 248 -14.49 2.34 -9.44
N GLU A 249 -14.15 1.06 -9.51
CA GLU A 249 -14.74 -0.01 -8.73
C GLU A 249 -13.66 -0.79 -7.97
N VAL A 250 -14.00 -1.25 -6.76
CA VAL A 250 -13.16 -2.14 -5.96
C VAL A 250 -13.95 -3.38 -5.57
N VAL A 251 -13.35 -4.57 -5.73
CA VAL A 251 -13.88 -5.82 -5.19
C VAL A 251 -13.05 -6.21 -3.97
N LEU A 252 -13.70 -6.30 -2.81
CA LEU A 252 -13.08 -6.84 -1.60
C LEU A 252 -13.14 -8.37 -1.69
N LEU A 253 -11.98 -9.01 -1.68
CA LEU A 253 -11.81 -10.46 -1.71
C LEU A 253 -10.95 -10.87 -0.50
N PHE A 254 -11.63 -11.02 0.63
CA PHE A 254 -11.03 -11.37 1.92
C PHE A 254 -11.28 -12.84 2.25
N ASP A 255 -10.61 -13.33 3.29
CA ASP A 255 -10.66 -14.75 3.67
C ASP A 255 -12.12 -15.18 3.93
N GLY A 256 -12.46 -16.43 3.56
CA GLY A 256 -13.81 -16.99 3.69
C GLY A 256 -14.25 -17.26 5.14
N ASP A 257 -13.60 -16.65 6.12
CA ASP A 257 -13.87 -16.81 7.54
C ASP A 257 -14.66 -15.63 8.13
N ALA A 258 -15.00 -15.72 9.41
CA ALA A 258 -15.73 -14.66 10.09
C ALA A 258 -14.90 -13.37 10.23
N ALA A 259 -13.57 -13.44 10.23
CA ALA A 259 -12.70 -12.27 10.30
C ALA A 259 -12.69 -11.48 8.99
N GLY A 260 -12.61 -12.18 7.85
CA GLY A 260 -12.70 -11.58 6.51
C GLY A 260 -14.06 -10.94 6.26
N VAL A 261 -15.16 -11.61 6.63
CA VAL A 261 -16.52 -11.01 6.57
C VAL A 261 -16.60 -9.72 7.40
N ARG A 262 -16.10 -9.74 8.64
CA ARG A 262 -16.07 -8.53 9.48
C ARG A 262 -15.16 -7.45 8.89
N ALA A 263 -14.06 -7.83 8.21
CA ALA A 263 -13.18 -6.87 7.54
C ALA A 263 -13.89 -6.15 6.39
N SER A 264 -14.68 -6.86 5.58
CA SER A 264 -15.50 -6.25 4.52
C SER A 264 -16.53 -5.26 5.09
N LEU A 265 -17.23 -5.64 6.17
CA LEU A 265 -18.18 -4.75 6.85
C LEU A 265 -17.50 -3.47 7.39
N ARG A 266 -16.33 -3.62 8.04
CA ARG A 266 -15.55 -2.48 8.54
C ARG A 266 -15.02 -1.56 7.43
N ALA A 267 -14.86 -2.07 6.21
CA ALA A 267 -14.40 -1.29 5.08
C ALA A 267 -15.51 -0.43 4.43
N ALA A 268 -16.79 -0.81 4.61
CA ALA A 268 -17.93 -0.11 4.00
C ALA A 268 -17.98 1.41 4.22
N PRO A 269 -17.80 1.95 5.45
CA PRO A 269 -17.79 3.39 5.66
C PRO A 269 -16.71 4.12 4.84
N LEU A 270 -15.56 3.47 4.57
CA LEU A 270 -14.46 4.05 3.83
C LEU A 270 -14.87 4.31 2.37
N PHE A 271 -15.49 3.33 1.71
CA PHE A 271 -15.93 3.44 0.32
C PHE A 271 -17.07 4.45 0.16
N LEU A 272 -18.03 4.44 1.09
CA LEU A 272 -19.14 5.39 1.11
C LEU A 272 -18.65 6.83 1.25
N ARG A 273 -17.74 7.10 2.19
CA ARG A 273 -17.12 8.42 2.39
C ARG A 273 -16.38 8.92 1.14
N HIS A 274 -15.73 8.02 0.43
CA HIS A 274 -15.03 8.35 -0.81
C HIS A 274 -15.93 8.31 -2.05
N ARG A 275 -17.23 8.02 -1.93
CA ARG A 275 -18.14 7.81 -3.06
C ARG A 275 -17.53 6.90 -4.13
N MET A 276 -16.92 5.81 -3.68
CA MET A 276 -16.24 4.84 -4.51
C MET A 276 -17.08 3.57 -4.56
N ARG A 277 -17.33 3.03 -5.76
CA ARG A 277 -18.09 1.79 -5.91
C ARG A 277 -17.29 0.64 -5.35
N ALA A 278 -17.95 -0.22 -4.59
CA ALA A 278 -17.30 -1.39 -4.02
C ALA A 278 -18.26 -2.57 -3.94
N LYS A 279 -17.69 -3.76 -4.12
CA LYS A 279 -18.35 -5.06 -4.03
C LYS A 279 -17.61 -5.97 -3.07
N VAL A 280 -18.25 -7.06 -2.65
CA VAL A 280 -17.68 -8.10 -1.80
C VAL A 280 -17.82 -9.45 -2.50
N ALA A 281 -16.68 -10.06 -2.84
CA ALA A 281 -16.61 -11.44 -3.28
C ALA A 281 -16.40 -12.34 -2.06
N LEU A 282 -17.26 -13.34 -1.89
CA LEU A 282 -17.20 -14.26 -0.75
C LEU A 282 -16.55 -15.58 -1.16
N LEU A 283 -15.45 -15.91 -0.50
CA LEU A 283 -14.82 -17.22 -0.62
C LEU A 283 -15.60 -18.28 0.18
N PRO A 284 -15.53 -19.56 -0.22
CA PRO A 284 -16.01 -20.65 0.62
C PRO A 284 -15.34 -20.67 2.00
N THR A 285 -16.03 -21.20 3.00
CA THR A 285 -15.51 -21.23 4.37
C THR A 285 -14.19 -21.98 4.47
N GLY A 286 -13.19 -21.32 5.05
CA GLY A 286 -11.86 -21.87 5.26
C GLY A 286 -10.90 -21.74 4.07
N GLU A 287 -11.33 -21.13 2.96
CA GLU A 287 -10.46 -20.78 1.83
C GLU A 287 -9.94 -19.34 1.97
N ASP A 288 -8.71 -19.13 1.51
CA ASP A 288 -8.12 -17.81 1.27
C ASP A 288 -7.93 -17.62 -0.25
N PRO A 289 -7.65 -16.40 -0.75
CA PRO A 289 -7.50 -16.19 -2.19
C PRO A 289 -6.33 -17.00 -2.80
N ASP A 290 -5.25 -17.25 -2.04
CA ASP A 290 -4.11 -18.06 -2.46
C ASP A 290 -4.49 -19.53 -2.66
N THR A 291 -5.16 -20.17 -1.68
CA THR A 291 -5.60 -21.56 -1.76
C THR A 291 -6.71 -21.73 -2.80
N TYR A 292 -7.66 -20.81 -2.86
CA TYR A 292 -8.79 -20.92 -3.78
C TYR A 292 -8.33 -20.87 -5.23
N VAL A 293 -7.52 -19.88 -5.63
CA VAL A 293 -7.07 -19.75 -7.03
C VAL A 293 -6.15 -20.88 -7.45
N ARG A 294 -5.38 -21.47 -6.52
CA ARG A 294 -4.52 -22.63 -6.82
C ARG A 294 -5.30 -23.92 -6.99
N THR A 295 -6.35 -24.13 -6.20
CA THR A 295 -7.13 -25.38 -6.20
C THR A 295 -8.27 -25.38 -7.21
N ARG A 296 -8.97 -24.25 -7.37
CA ARG A 296 -10.14 -24.09 -8.25
C ARG A 296 -9.79 -23.46 -9.60
N GLY A 297 -8.64 -22.82 -9.70
CA GLY A 297 -8.17 -22.17 -10.92
C GLY A 297 -8.69 -20.74 -11.10
N PRO A 298 -8.17 -20.05 -12.14
CA PRO A 298 -8.54 -18.65 -12.39
C PRO A 298 -10.00 -18.52 -12.84
N GLU A 299 -10.56 -19.41 -13.65
CA GLU A 299 -11.95 -19.27 -14.12
C GLU A 299 -12.95 -19.18 -12.96
N ALA A 300 -12.85 -20.08 -11.98
CA ALA A 300 -13.70 -20.06 -10.78
C ALA A 300 -13.50 -18.79 -9.92
N MET A 301 -12.28 -18.26 -9.86
CA MET A 301 -11.99 -16.99 -9.18
C MET A 301 -12.65 -15.82 -9.93
N GLY A 302 -12.70 -15.89 -11.26
CA GLY A 302 -13.36 -14.92 -12.12
C GLY A 302 -14.86 -14.88 -11.84
N ASP A 303 -15.49 -16.06 -11.81
CA ASP A 303 -16.91 -16.20 -11.49
C ASP A 303 -17.25 -15.60 -10.11
N LEU A 304 -16.42 -15.81 -9.08
CA LEU A 304 -16.63 -15.20 -7.76
C LEU A 304 -16.54 -13.66 -7.78
N ILE A 305 -15.59 -13.11 -8.54
CA ILE A 305 -15.38 -11.66 -8.65
C ILE A 305 -16.51 -11.02 -9.45
N GLU A 306 -16.97 -11.67 -10.53
CA GLU A 306 -18.06 -11.19 -11.38
C GLU A 306 -19.41 -11.21 -10.65
N ASN A 307 -19.66 -12.24 -9.83
CA ASN A 307 -20.87 -12.38 -9.02
C ASN A 307 -20.72 -11.78 -7.61
N ALA A 308 -19.76 -10.88 -7.41
CA ALA A 308 -19.56 -10.20 -6.14
C ALA A 308 -20.78 -9.33 -5.77
N PHE A 309 -21.16 -9.35 -4.49
CA PHE A 309 -22.29 -8.60 -3.97
C PHE A 309 -21.97 -7.11 -3.91
N GLU A 310 -22.93 -6.25 -4.27
CA GLU A 310 -22.78 -4.81 -4.01
C GLU A 310 -22.58 -4.57 -2.51
N LEU A 311 -21.59 -3.74 -2.13
CA LEU A 311 -21.20 -3.60 -0.72
C LEU A 311 -22.34 -3.12 0.16
N GLY A 312 -23.21 -2.24 -0.37
CA GLY A 312 -24.39 -1.76 0.35
C GLY A 312 -25.41 -2.86 0.62
N GLU A 313 -25.70 -3.69 -0.39
CA GLU A 313 -26.61 -4.84 -0.25
C GLU A 313 -26.02 -5.87 0.71
N PHE A 314 -24.72 -6.16 0.58
CA PHE A 314 -24.02 -7.05 1.49
C PHE A 314 -24.11 -6.60 2.95
N VAL A 315 -23.91 -5.31 3.24
CA VAL A 315 -24.05 -4.77 4.60
C VAL A 315 -25.48 -4.92 5.09
N LEU A 316 -26.47 -4.57 4.28
CA LEU A 316 -27.89 -4.67 4.64
C LEU A 316 -28.29 -6.11 4.95
N ASP A 317 -27.94 -7.06 4.08
CA ASP A 317 -28.25 -8.48 4.25
C ASP A 317 -27.66 -9.04 5.55
N ARG A 318 -26.46 -8.59 5.92
CA ARG A 318 -25.82 -8.98 7.19
C ARG A 318 -26.56 -8.42 8.40
N LEU A 319 -26.94 -7.15 8.38
CA LEU A 319 -27.71 -6.53 9.47
C LEU A 319 -29.11 -7.17 9.61
N VAL A 320 -29.75 -7.52 8.49
CA VAL A 320 -31.04 -8.24 8.49
C VAL A 320 -30.89 -9.63 9.09
N ALA A 321 -29.82 -10.36 8.74
CA ALA A 321 -29.56 -11.68 9.31
C ALA A 321 -29.24 -11.63 10.81
N GLU A 322 -28.60 -10.57 11.30
CA GLU A 322 -28.21 -10.39 12.70
C GLU A 322 -29.39 -9.96 13.59
N HIS A 323 -30.15 -8.94 13.16
CA HIS A 323 -31.18 -8.32 13.99
C HIS A 323 -32.62 -8.79 13.67
N GLY A 324 -32.82 -9.42 12.51
CA GLY A 324 -34.13 -9.82 12.01
C GLY A 324 -35.02 -8.64 11.58
N MET A 325 -36.22 -8.96 11.07
CA MET A 325 -37.16 -7.99 10.49
C MET A 325 -38.30 -7.56 11.43
N SER A 326 -38.14 -7.78 12.74
CA SER A 326 -39.08 -7.26 13.76
C SER A 326 -39.01 -5.73 13.83
N LEU A 327 -39.94 -5.09 14.56
CA LEU A 327 -39.89 -3.62 14.74
C LEU A 327 -38.58 -3.19 15.44
N GLU A 328 -38.18 -3.92 16.48
CA GLU A 328 -36.92 -3.69 17.19
C GLU A 328 -35.70 -3.93 16.27
N GLY A 329 -35.71 -5.03 15.52
CA GLY A 329 -34.64 -5.36 14.58
C GLY A 329 -34.48 -4.29 13.50
N LYS A 330 -35.60 -3.81 12.93
CA LYS A 330 -35.60 -2.68 11.99
C LYS A 330 -35.04 -1.40 12.60
N SER A 331 -35.37 -1.08 13.86
CA SER A 331 -34.79 0.08 14.57
C SER A 331 -33.27 -0.04 14.62
N ARG A 332 -32.74 -1.19 15.04
CA ARG A 332 -31.30 -1.45 15.12
C ARG A 332 -30.59 -1.38 13.76
N ILE A 333 -31.17 -1.99 12.73
CA ILE A 333 -30.65 -1.92 11.36
C ILE A 333 -30.53 -0.45 10.90
N VAL A 334 -31.57 0.36 11.13
CA VAL A 334 -31.54 1.79 10.78
C VAL A 334 -30.49 2.54 11.60
N GLU A 335 -30.41 2.31 12.92
CA GLU A 335 -29.41 2.92 13.80
C GLU A 335 -27.97 2.66 13.34
N GLU A 336 -27.68 1.47 12.80
CA GLU A 336 -26.35 1.12 12.28
C GLU A 336 -26.10 1.62 10.85
N LEU A 337 -27.13 1.73 10.01
CA LEU A 337 -27.01 2.24 8.64
C LEU A 337 -26.89 3.77 8.58
N VAL A 338 -27.58 4.50 9.46
CA VAL A 338 -27.59 5.98 9.45
C VAL A 338 -26.17 6.56 9.47
N PRO A 339 -25.25 6.14 10.36
CA PRO A 339 -23.86 6.62 10.35
C PRO A 339 -23.12 6.35 9.04
N LEU A 340 -23.43 5.25 8.35
CA LEU A 340 -22.81 4.89 7.07
C LEU A 340 -23.30 5.81 5.95
N VAL A 341 -24.59 6.17 5.96
CA VAL A 341 -25.20 7.08 4.99
C VAL A 341 -24.73 8.52 5.25
N ASP A 342 -24.70 8.97 6.50
CA ASP A 342 -24.24 10.32 6.86
C ASP A 342 -22.77 10.55 6.46
N ALA A 343 -21.94 9.49 6.55
CA ALA A 343 -20.56 9.52 6.07
C ALA A 343 -20.44 9.77 4.56
N SER A 344 -21.47 9.44 3.76
CA SER A 344 -21.51 9.70 2.32
C SER A 344 -22.00 11.12 1.95
N ALA A 345 -22.78 11.73 2.84
CA ALA A 345 -23.40 13.05 2.66
C ALA A 345 -22.50 14.21 3.12
N SER A 346 -21.59 13.99 4.06
CA SER A 346 -20.81 15.04 4.75
C SER A 346 -19.57 15.57 3.98
N ASN A 347 -19.54 15.47 2.64
CA ASN A 347 -18.41 15.91 1.81
C ASN A 347 -18.85 16.64 0.54
#